data_AF-A0A2S8R9M1-F1
#
_entry.id   AF-A0A2S8R9M1-F1
#
_cell.length_a   1.000
_cell.length_b   1.000
_cell.length_c   1.000
_cell.angle_alpha   90.00
_cell.angle_beta   90.00
_cell.angle_gamma   90.00
#
_symmetry.space_group_name_H-M   'P 1'
#
loop_
_entity.id
_entity.type
_entity.pdbx_description
1 polymer ?
#
loop_
_entity_poly.entity_id
_entity_poly.type
_entity_poly.pdbx_seq_one_letter_code
_entity_poly.pdbx_strand_id
1 'polypeptide(L)'
;MAKAPFNPGSDRIFINAYIYNGKKDLKPPSFENKIENNGNMYLQKSLLWQSEPYPFDVIRWMCHIDENGREHNWTAVDGQYKRTFRQQNSANIKVKLKSPMANEYYQGRDAAEKGINRKDLYDKAVFATDKELQRFDYPIKSGYYFNPAGEYKITLETVTYKPVAGKTKDHENLVNALINSFRYETDLIYITDRREAVNINNNPVRSIGGKLQKEPGSVSVMNNQSVNGINLLTIDTSYKSDFEEVKYSSVSGGFTDERWKQVMEGYSESGTLDSRDNFKYREYVKEGQSMYKITETTEITIKVNKDNINFYTHAHMPDGEYYIRVWMADINLASNNFTSINNAYNLLGTLKGIVPLDEIIITVKGSMYDDTN
;
A
#
# COMPACT_ATOMS: atom_id res chain seq x y z
N MET A 1 -53.31 50.76 71.30
CA MET A 1 -52.74 49.99 70.17
C MET A 1 -51.97 50.95 69.28
N ALA A 2 -50.65 50.79 69.17
CA ALA A 2 -49.85 51.56 68.20
C ALA A 2 -49.61 50.66 66.97
N LYS A 3 -49.95 51.14 65.77
CA LYS A 3 -49.58 50.55 64.48
C LYS A 3 -48.59 51.49 63.80
N ALA A 4 -47.39 51.01 63.55
CA ALA A 4 -46.40 51.70 62.72
C ALA A 4 -46.44 51.12 61.29
N PRO A 5 -46.38 51.95 60.24
CA PRO A 5 -46.30 51.48 58.86
C PRO A 5 -44.87 51.01 58.55
N PHE A 6 -44.73 49.81 57.98
CA PHE A 6 -43.45 49.35 57.41
C PHE A 6 -43.29 49.93 56.00
N ASN A 7 -42.14 50.55 55.74
CA ASN A 7 -41.77 50.94 54.38
C ASN A 7 -41.30 49.69 53.61
N PRO A 8 -41.75 49.48 52.36
CA PRO A 8 -41.23 48.39 51.54
C PRO A 8 -39.75 48.65 51.24
N GLY A 9 -38.89 47.74 51.68
CA GLY A 9 -37.49 47.68 51.24
C GLY A 9 -37.35 46.75 50.04
N SER A 10 -36.43 47.06 49.13
CA SER A 10 -35.99 46.12 48.08
C SER A 10 -34.68 45.49 48.51
N ASP A 11 -34.65 44.18 48.66
CA ASP A 11 -33.42 43.44 48.88
C ASP A 11 -32.79 43.09 47.52
N ARG A 12 -31.56 43.52 47.27
CA ARG A 12 -30.84 43.27 46.01
C ARG A 12 -29.71 42.31 46.28
N ILE A 13 -29.84 41.09 45.79
CA ILE A 13 -28.79 40.08 45.84
C ILE A 13 -28.01 40.14 44.52
N PHE A 14 -26.70 40.31 44.61
CA PHE A 14 -25.80 40.19 43.45
C PHE A 14 -25.28 38.75 43.38
N ILE A 15 -25.59 38.07 42.28
CA ILE A 15 -25.13 36.69 42.02
C ILE A 15 -24.08 36.75 40.91
N ASN A 16 -22.87 36.29 41.20
CA ASN A 16 -21.82 36.09 40.21
C ASN A 16 -21.71 34.60 39.89
N ALA A 17 -21.84 34.24 38.60
CA ALA A 17 -21.70 32.86 38.14
C ALA A 17 -20.48 32.72 37.22
N TYR A 18 -19.61 31.76 37.53
CA TYR A 18 -18.46 31.41 36.70
C TYR A 18 -18.75 30.06 36.02
N ILE A 19 -18.86 30.07 34.70
CA ILE A 19 -19.26 28.89 33.92
C ILE A 19 -18.08 28.43 33.07
N TYR A 20 -17.66 27.20 33.29
CA TYR A 20 -16.68 26.54 32.45
C TYR A 20 -17.37 25.89 31.25
N ASN A 21 -17.02 26.32 30.04
CA ASN A 21 -17.61 25.82 28.79
C ASN A 21 -16.65 24.99 27.94
N GLY A 22 -15.58 24.48 28.56
CA GLY A 22 -14.55 23.69 27.89
C GLY A 22 -13.45 24.55 27.28
N LYS A 23 -12.38 23.87 26.85
CA LYS A 23 -11.24 24.44 26.14
C LYS A 23 -11.51 24.40 24.64
N LYS A 24 -11.31 25.54 23.99
CA LYS A 24 -11.33 25.64 22.52
C LYS A 24 -10.33 24.67 21.89
N ASP A 25 -9.09 24.71 22.38
CA ASP A 25 -7.98 23.94 21.83
C ASP A 25 -7.58 22.83 22.81
N LEU A 26 -7.55 21.58 22.32
CA LEU A 26 -6.99 20.44 23.02
C LEU A 26 -5.60 20.14 22.46
N LYS A 27 -4.71 19.62 23.30
CA LYS A 27 -3.42 19.12 22.82
C LYS A 27 -3.70 17.93 21.88
N PRO A 28 -3.30 17.99 20.60
CA PRO A 28 -3.55 16.91 19.68
C PRO A 28 -2.72 15.67 20.06
N PRO A 29 -3.23 14.45 19.82
CA PRO A 29 -2.41 13.25 19.92
C PRO A 29 -1.22 13.32 18.96
N SER A 30 -0.12 12.68 19.33
CA SER A 30 1.06 12.56 18.47
C SER A 30 0.93 11.33 17.57
N PHE A 31 1.18 11.52 16.28
CA PHE A 31 1.15 10.46 15.28
C PHE A 31 2.44 10.47 14.47
N GLU A 32 2.80 9.30 13.96
CA GLU A 32 3.97 9.12 13.11
C GLU A 32 3.60 9.30 11.63
N ASN A 33 4.52 9.94 10.90
CA ASN A 33 4.45 10.12 9.45
C ASN A 33 5.78 9.67 8.86
N LYS A 34 5.93 8.36 8.62
CA LYS A 34 7.18 7.76 8.15
C LYS A 34 6.94 6.49 7.34
N ILE A 35 7.97 6.09 6.59
CA ILE A 35 8.05 4.78 5.94
C ILE A 35 9.22 4.02 6.57
N GLU A 36 8.93 2.90 7.22
CA GLU A 36 9.92 2.00 7.78
C GLU A 36 10.46 1.07 6.70
N ASN A 37 11.75 0.72 6.79
CA ASN A 37 12.43 -0.15 5.82
C ASN A 37 12.36 0.38 4.37
N ASN A 38 12.45 1.70 4.21
CA ASN A 38 12.28 2.36 2.91
C ASN A 38 13.54 2.34 2.00
N GLY A 39 14.26 1.22 1.96
CA GLY A 39 15.39 1.00 1.05
C GLY A 39 15.07 0.02 -0.09
N ASN A 40 15.94 -0.06 -1.09
CA ASN A 40 15.67 -0.79 -2.35
C ASN A 40 15.77 -2.32 -2.26
N MET A 41 16.08 -2.87 -1.08
CA MET A 41 16.27 -4.31 -0.87
C MET A 41 15.26 -4.90 0.14
N TYR A 42 14.42 -4.07 0.75
CA TYR A 42 13.47 -4.54 1.75
C TYR A 42 12.21 -5.10 1.10
N LEU A 43 11.96 -6.39 1.32
CA LEU A 43 10.74 -7.09 0.87
C LEU A 43 9.53 -6.81 1.77
N GLN A 44 9.73 -6.14 2.90
CA GLN A 44 8.68 -5.74 3.84
C GLN A 44 8.84 -4.27 4.21
N LYS A 45 7.76 -3.51 4.08
CA LYS A 45 7.72 -2.07 4.34
C LYS A 45 6.46 -1.73 5.13
N SER A 46 6.59 -0.80 6.07
CA SER A 46 5.47 -0.28 6.87
C SER A 46 5.37 1.21 6.64
N LEU A 47 4.18 1.69 6.29
CA LEU A 47 3.86 3.10 6.16
C LEU A 47 3.00 3.47 7.35
N LEU A 48 3.32 4.58 8.00
CA LEU A 48 2.56 5.17 9.09
C LEU A 48 2.23 6.60 8.72
N TRP A 49 0.95 6.96 8.75
CA TRP A 49 0.51 8.34 8.56
C TRP A 49 -0.68 8.68 9.44
N GLN A 50 -0.85 9.95 9.74
CA GLN A 50 -2.04 10.45 10.43
C GLN A 50 -3.26 10.40 9.49
N SER A 51 -4.42 9.98 9.99
CA SER A 51 -5.68 10.01 9.23
C SER A 51 -6.07 11.43 8.81
N GLU A 52 -6.95 11.53 7.82
CA GLU A 52 -7.64 12.79 7.50
C GLU A 52 -8.38 13.32 8.74
N PRO A 53 -8.56 14.64 8.88
CA PRO A 53 -9.39 15.21 9.94
C PRO A 53 -10.87 14.91 9.68
N TYR A 54 -11.55 14.32 10.65
CA TYR A 54 -13.00 14.17 10.63
C TYR A 54 -13.64 15.02 11.74
N PRO A 55 -14.20 16.19 11.42
CA PRO A 55 -14.93 17.00 12.40
C PRO A 55 -16.14 16.24 12.92
N PHE A 56 -16.39 16.33 14.23
CA PHE A 56 -17.56 15.74 14.87
C PHE A 56 -18.10 16.63 15.99
N ASP A 57 -19.40 16.53 16.21
CA ASP A 57 -20.12 17.24 17.26
C ASP A 57 -20.05 16.47 18.57
N VAL A 58 -19.90 17.20 19.67
CA VAL A 58 -19.90 16.68 21.03
C VAL A 58 -21.07 17.24 21.83
N ILE A 59 -21.48 16.50 22.85
CA ILE A 59 -22.39 16.96 23.90
C ILE A 59 -21.67 16.95 25.24
N ARG A 60 -22.24 17.67 26.20
CA ARG A 60 -21.85 17.66 27.61
C ARG A 60 -23.09 17.51 28.47
N TRP A 61 -22.90 16.94 29.65
CA TRP A 61 -23.98 16.81 30.63
C TRP A 61 -23.89 17.96 31.63
N MET A 62 -25.00 18.65 31.86
CA MET A 62 -25.14 19.72 32.84
C MET A 62 -26.16 19.31 33.91
N CYS A 63 -25.97 19.73 35.15
CA CYS A 63 -26.94 19.53 36.22
C CYS A 63 -27.09 20.78 37.07
N HIS A 64 -28.14 20.79 37.89
CA HIS A 64 -28.26 21.74 38.98
C HIS A 64 -27.56 21.19 40.22
N ILE A 65 -26.99 22.10 41.01
CA ILE A 65 -26.36 21.81 42.30
C ILE A 65 -27.17 22.58 43.36
N ASP A 66 -27.72 21.88 44.35
CA ASP A 66 -28.45 22.50 45.45
C ASP A 66 -27.52 23.10 46.52
N GLU A 67 -28.11 23.73 47.53
CA GLU A 67 -27.37 24.34 48.67
C GLU A 67 -26.52 23.33 49.47
N ASN A 68 -26.81 22.03 49.35
CA ASN A 68 -26.08 20.94 50.00
C ASN A 68 -25.02 20.32 49.07
N GLY A 69 -24.81 20.89 47.89
CA GLY A 69 -23.87 20.37 46.89
C GLY A 69 -24.39 19.15 46.12
N ARG A 70 -25.68 18.80 46.23
CA ARG A 70 -26.26 17.61 45.58
C ARG A 70 -26.70 17.92 44.15
N GLU A 71 -26.31 17.01 43.27
CA GLU A 71 -26.58 17.09 41.83
C GLU A 71 -27.97 16.56 41.51
N HIS A 72 -28.71 17.29 40.67
CA HIS A 72 -30.03 16.87 40.20
C HIS A 72 -30.33 17.44 38.81
N ASN A 73 -31.33 16.87 38.12
CA ASN A 73 -31.78 17.28 36.78
C ASN A 73 -30.65 17.33 35.74
N TRP A 74 -29.94 16.22 35.57
CA TRP A 74 -28.94 16.07 34.52
C TRP A 74 -29.58 16.18 33.13
N THR A 75 -29.06 17.08 32.30
CA THR A 75 -29.51 17.30 30.92
C THR A 75 -28.31 17.33 29.97
N ALA A 76 -28.47 16.73 28.80
CA ALA A 76 -27.49 16.83 27.72
C ALA A 76 -27.67 18.17 27.00
N VAL A 77 -26.55 18.87 26.76
CA VAL A 77 -26.50 20.07 25.94
C VAL A 77 -25.36 19.96 24.93
N ASP A 78 -25.47 20.66 23.82
CA ASP A 78 -24.40 20.72 22.83
C ASP A 78 -23.12 21.31 23.45
N GLY A 79 -21.98 20.69 23.12
CA GLY A 79 -20.68 21.23 23.48
C GLY A 79 -20.38 22.49 22.69
N GLN A 80 -19.58 23.39 23.27
CA GLN A 80 -19.29 24.68 22.64
C GLN A 80 -18.42 24.54 21.38
N TYR A 81 -17.54 23.53 21.35
CA TYR A 81 -16.53 23.37 20.30
C TYR A 81 -16.69 22.01 19.62
N LYS A 82 -16.68 22.01 18.29
CA LYS A 82 -16.51 20.76 17.53
C LYS A 82 -15.14 20.17 17.80
N ARG A 83 -15.07 18.85 17.83
CA ARG A 83 -13.81 18.11 17.93
C ARG A 83 -13.45 17.53 16.57
N THR A 84 -12.19 17.12 16.41
CA THR A 84 -11.71 16.52 15.17
C THR A 84 -11.12 15.17 15.50
N PHE A 85 -11.68 14.12 14.93
CA PHE A 85 -11.15 12.78 15.06
C PHE A 85 -9.93 12.63 14.15
N ARG A 86 -8.84 12.13 14.73
CA ARG A 86 -7.61 11.75 14.05
C ARG A 86 -7.07 10.48 14.70
N GLN A 87 -6.50 9.59 13.89
CA GLN A 87 -5.86 8.37 14.36
C GLN A 87 -4.63 8.01 13.50
N GLN A 88 -3.83 7.07 14.00
CA GLN A 88 -2.72 6.49 13.26
C GLN A 88 -3.28 5.52 12.21
N ASN A 89 -3.13 5.86 10.93
CA ASN A 89 -3.31 4.92 9.84
C ASN A 89 -2.00 4.18 9.56
N SER A 90 -2.12 3.01 8.94
CA SER A 90 -0.96 2.22 8.53
C SER A 90 -1.17 1.44 7.24
N ALA A 91 -0.06 1.09 6.57
CA ALA A 91 -0.03 0.13 5.48
C ALA A 91 1.18 -0.78 5.61
N ASN A 92 0.97 -2.10 5.58
CA ASN A 92 2.01 -3.11 5.57
C ASN A 92 2.09 -3.73 4.18
N ILE A 93 3.26 -3.65 3.57
CA ILE A 93 3.55 -4.22 2.25
C ILE A 93 4.51 -5.38 2.45
N LYS A 94 4.19 -6.53 1.87
CA LYS A 94 5.06 -7.71 1.84
C LYS A 94 5.16 -8.27 0.43
N VAL A 95 6.39 -8.44 -0.05
CA VAL A 95 6.69 -9.04 -1.35
C VAL A 95 7.31 -10.42 -1.14
N LYS A 96 6.87 -11.40 -1.94
CA LYS A 96 7.38 -12.77 -1.92
C LYS A 96 7.58 -13.28 -3.34
N LEU A 97 8.73 -13.90 -3.60
CA LEU A 97 8.97 -14.68 -4.82
C LEU A 97 8.27 -16.03 -4.64
N LYS A 98 7.20 -16.28 -5.41
CA LYS A 98 6.41 -17.51 -5.30
C LYS A 98 7.03 -18.61 -6.17
N SER A 99 7.40 -18.26 -7.39
CA SER A 99 8.22 -19.09 -8.27
C SER A 99 9.26 -18.17 -8.94
N PRO A 100 10.46 -18.01 -8.34
CA PRO A 100 11.53 -17.21 -8.93
C PRO A 100 11.98 -17.82 -10.26
N MET A 101 12.65 -17.02 -11.09
CA MET A 101 13.19 -17.46 -12.38
C MET A 101 14.06 -18.72 -12.24
N ALA A 102 14.89 -18.79 -11.20
CA ALA A 102 15.72 -19.97 -10.93
C ALA A 102 14.90 -21.28 -10.80
N ASN A 103 13.71 -21.21 -10.20
CA ASN A 103 12.82 -22.37 -10.06
C ASN A 103 12.11 -22.67 -11.39
N GLU A 104 11.63 -21.64 -12.09
CA GLU A 104 10.93 -21.77 -13.37
C GLU A 104 11.80 -22.43 -14.45
N TYR A 105 13.11 -22.14 -14.46
CA TYR A 105 14.04 -22.70 -15.45
C TYR A 105 14.75 -23.98 -14.97
N TYR A 106 14.56 -24.41 -13.72
CA TYR A 106 15.32 -25.51 -13.12
C TYR A 106 15.21 -26.81 -13.90
N GLN A 107 14.00 -27.19 -14.34
CA GLN A 107 13.77 -28.45 -15.05
C GLN A 107 14.60 -28.55 -16.33
N GLY A 108 14.57 -27.52 -17.18
CA GLY A 108 15.33 -27.49 -18.43
C GLY A 108 16.83 -27.48 -18.18
N ARG A 109 17.29 -26.76 -17.14
CA ARG A 109 18.71 -26.73 -16.76
C ARG A 109 19.22 -28.09 -16.30
N ASP A 110 18.51 -28.74 -15.38
CA ASP A 110 18.85 -30.06 -14.86
C ASP A 110 18.84 -31.13 -15.97
N ALA A 111 17.90 -31.04 -16.91
CA ALA A 111 17.88 -31.90 -18.09
C ALA A 111 19.10 -31.68 -19.00
N ALA A 112 19.52 -30.42 -19.21
CA ALA A 112 20.68 -30.08 -20.02
C ALA A 112 21.99 -30.56 -19.39
N GLU A 113 22.15 -30.36 -18.09
CA GLU A 113 23.33 -30.80 -17.33
C GLU A 113 23.50 -32.32 -17.40
N LYS A 114 22.39 -33.07 -17.41
CA LYS A 114 22.37 -34.53 -17.57
C LYS A 114 22.45 -35.01 -19.02
N GLY A 115 22.51 -34.10 -20.01
CA GLY A 115 22.57 -34.42 -21.43
C GLY A 115 21.29 -35.10 -21.96
N ILE A 116 20.13 -34.81 -21.37
CA ILE A 116 18.85 -35.42 -21.74
C ILE A 116 18.21 -34.61 -22.87
N ASN A 117 18.05 -35.23 -24.05
CA ASN A 117 17.47 -34.60 -25.24
C ASN A 117 15.96 -34.85 -25.39
N ARG A 118 15.19 -34.64 -24.32
CA ARG A 118 13.73 -34.82 -24.32
C ARG A 118 13.02 -33.47 -24.35
N LYS A 119 12.28 -33.18 -25.43
CA LYS A 119 11.64 -31.88 -25.67
C LYS A 119 10.69 -31.45 -24.56
N ASP A 120 9.98 -32.38 -23.93
CA ASP A 120 9.04 -32.12 -22.82
C ASP A 120 9.72 -31.57 -21.56
N LEU A 121 11.03 -31.79 -21.39
CA LEU A 121 11.78 -31.25 -20.25
C LEU A 121 12.21 -29.79 -20.45
N TYR A 122 12.24 -29.32 -21.69
CA TYR A 122 12.55 -27.95 -22.06
C TYR A 122 11.22 -27.26 -22.40
N ASP A 123 10.50 -26.82 -21.39
CA ASP A 123 9.21 -26.15 -21.55
C ASP A 123 9.35 -24.62 -21.63
N LYS A 124 10.41 -24.07 -21.03
CA LYS A 124 10.67 -22.63 -20.94
C LYS A 124 11.83 -22.14 -21.80
N ALA A 125 12.91 -22.91 -21.91
CA ALA A 125 14.07 -22.52 -22.69
C ALA A 125 14.86 -23.75 -23.18
N VAL A 126 15.51 -23.61 -24.33
CA VAL A 126 16.45 -24.60 -24.84
C VAL A 126 17.84 -24.28 -24.27
N PHE A 127 18.19 -24.93 -23.17
CA PHE A 127 19.52 -24.83 -22.58
C PHE A 127 20.52 -25.67 -23.39
N ALA A 128 21.73 -25.17 -23.56
CA ALA A 128 22.77 -25.88 -24.28
C ALA A 128 23.19 -27.13 -23.50
N THR A 129 23.37 -28.27 -24.18
CA THR A 129 23.82 -29.55 -23.60
C THR A 129 25.32 -29.78 -23.73
N ASP A 130 26.03 -28.90 -24.44
CA ASP A 130 27.47 -28.99 -24.68
C ASP A 130 28.23 -28.98 -23.34
N LYS A 131 29.13 -29.96 -23.12
CA LYS A 131 29.87 -30.11 -21.86
C LYS A 131 30.66 -28.85 -21.49
N GLU A 132 31.20 -28.14 -22.48
CA GLU A 132 31.97 -26.91 -22.26
C GLU A 132 31.11 -25.72 -21.83
N LEU A 133 29.80 -25.77 -22.10
CA LEU A 133 28.84 -24.72 -21.73
C LEU A 133 28.19 -24.98 -20.37
N GLN A 134 28.26 -26.21 -19.83
CA GLN A 134 27.70 -26.56 -18.49
C GLN A 134 28.37 -25.84 -17.32
N ARG A 135 29.51 -25.16 -17.54
CA ARG A 135 30.13 -24.31 -16.53
C ARG A 135 29.36 -23.02 -16.25
N PHE A 136 28.40 -22.67 -17.11
CA PHE A 136 27.55 -21.49 -16.96
C PHE A 136 26.20 -21.89 -16.36
N ASP A 137 25.60 -21.00 -15.59
CA ASP A 137 24.32 -21.29 -14.94
C ASP A 137 23.18 -21.44 -15.96
N TYR A 138 23.07 -20.50 -16.90
CA TYR A 138 21.97 -20.45 -17.88
C TYR A 138 22.52 -20.36 -19.32
N PRO A 139 23.18 -21.42 -19.84
CA PRO A 139 23.76 -21.40 -21.18
C PRO A 139 22.70 -21.66 -22.25
N ILE A 140 22.63 -20.82 -23.29
CA ILE A 140 21.73 -21.00 -24.44
C ILE A 140 22.45 -20.75 -25.76
N LYS A 141 21.93 -21.33 -26.84
CA LYS A 141 22.22 -20.93 -28.23
C LYS A 141 21.14 -19.97 -28.72
N SER A 142 21.54 -18.94 -29.46
CA SER A 142 20.59 -17.99 -30.04
C SER A 142 19.72 -18.61 -31.14
N GLY A 143 18.52 -18.09 -31.37
CA GLY A 143 17.57 -18.62 -32.38
C GLY A 143 16.55 -19.62 -31.83
N TYR A 144 16.77 -20.15 -30.64
CA TYR A 144 15.78 -20.94 -29.91
C TYR A 144 14.87 -20.07 -29.05
N TYR A 145 13.77 -20.66 -28.57
CA TYR A 145 12.89 -19.97 -27.63
C TYR A 145 13.53 -19.86 -26.25
N PHE A 146 13.29 -18.71 -25.64
CA PHE A 146 13.56 -18.41 -24.25
C PHE A 146 12.36 -17.65 -23.70
N ASN A 147 11.47 -18.36 -23.02
CA ASN A 147 10.19 -17.85 -22.58
C ASN A 147 10.40 -17.08 -21.28
N PRO A 148 9.99 -15.80 -21.20
CA PRO A 148 9.90 -15.09 -19.93
C PRO A 148 9.12 -15.90 -18.89
N ALA A 149 9.56 -15.89 -17.64
CA ALA A 149 8.93 -16.66 -16.57
C ALA A 149 9.14 -16.01 -15.21
N GLY A 150 8.28 -16.38 -14.26
CA GLY A 150 8.33 -15.92 -12.87
C GLY A 150 6.94 -15.67 -12.30
N GLU A 151 6.78 -15.96 -11.01
CA GLU A 151 5.55 -15.68 -10.25
C GLU A 151 5.89 -14.97 -8.94
N TYR A 152 5.28 -13.80 -8.73
CA TYR A 152 5.55 -12.92 -7.60
C TYR A 152 4.25 -12.57 -6.88
N LYS A 153 4.30 -12.50 -5.55
CA LYS A 153 3.15 -12.16 -4.70
C LYS A 153 3.45 -10.89 -3.90
N ILE A 154 2.56 -9.92 -3.99
CA ILE A 154 2.56 -8.71 -3.16
C ILE A 154 1.33 -8.79 -2.26
N THR A 155 1.50 -8.57 -0.96
CA THR A 155 0.41 -8.46 0.00
C THR A 155 0.42 -7.05 0.56
N LEU A 156 -0.69 -6.34 0.41
CA LEU A 156 -0.91 -5.03 1.02
C LEU A 156 -2.01 -5.18 2.06
N GLU A 157 -1.73 -4.81 3.30
CA GLU A 157 -2.73 -4.63 4.34
C GLU A 157 -2.75 -3.16 4.76
N THR A 158 -3.92 -2.54 4.82
CA THR A 158 -4.09 -1.17 5.30
C THR A 158 -5.04 -1.12 6.48
N VAL A 159 -4.73 -0.30 7.47
CA VAL A 159 -5.65 0.06 8.56
C VAL A 159 -5.90 1.55 8.48
N THR A 160 -7.17 1.93 8.29
CA THR A 160 -7.58 3.34 8.19
C THR A 160 -8.81 3.63 9.05
N TYR A 161 -9.05 4.89 9.34
CA TYR A 161 -10.22 5.34 10.10
C TYR A 161 -11.10 6.25 9.24
N LYS A 162 -12.37 5.88 9.02
CA LYS A 162 -13.33 6.63 8.19
C LYS A 162 -14.72 6.70 8.85
N PRO A 163 -15.51 7.76 8.60
CA PRO A 163 -16.86 7.89 9.16
C PRO A 163 -17.88 6.92 8.55
N VAL A 164 -17.57 6.33 7.41
CA VAL A 164 -18.42 5.38 6.69
C VAL A 164 -17.64 4.09 6.49
N ALA A 165 -18.28 2.95 6.80
CA ALA A 165 -17.72 1.64 6.55
C ALA A 165 -17.67 1.34 5.04
N GLY A 166 -16.66 0.56 4.62
CA GLY A 166 -16.55 0.07 3.24
C GLY A 166 -15.14 0.20 2.69
N LYS A 167 -15.02 0.03 1.37
CA LYS A 167 -13.73 0.08 0.67
C LYS A 167 -13.14 1.49 0.74
N THR A 168 -11.85 1.59 1.04
CA THR A 168 -11.19 2.90 1.06
C THR A 168 -10.45 3.18 -0.24
N LYS A 169 -10.46 4.45 -0.65
CA LYS A 169 -9.61 4.90 -1.75
C LYS A 169 -8.13 4.84 -1.39
N ASP A 170 -7.78 4.95 -0.11
CA ASP A 170 -6.40 4.77 0.34
C ASP A 170 -5.86 3.40 -0.06
N HIS A 171 -6.61 2.33 0.23
CA HIS A 171 -6.22 0.97 -0.12
C HIS A 171 -6.15 0.75 -1.64
N GLU A 172 -7.21 1.10 -2.37
CA GLU A 172 -7.30 0.92 -3.82
C GLU A 172 -6.14 1.62 -4.56
N ASN A 173 -5.84 2.85 -4.15
CA ASN A 173 -4.74 3.62 -4.71
C ASN A 173 -3.39 2.93 -4.50
N LEU A 174 -3.10 2.49 -3.27
CA LEU A 174 -1.86 1.79 -2.95
C LEU A 174 -1.74 0.46 -3.70
N VAL A 175 -2.83 -0.32 -3.84
CA VAL A 175 -2.86 -1.55 -4.66
C VAL A 175 -2.45 -1.23 -6.10
N ASN A 176 -3.10 -0.24 -6.72
CA ASN A 176 -2.83 0.12 -8.10
C ASN A 176 -1.41 0.62 -8.31
N ALA A 177 -0.88 1.42 -7.36
CA ALA A 177 0.50 1.88 -7.42
C ALA A 177 1.51 0.73 -7.31
N LEU A 178 1.27 -0.26 -6.45
CA LEU A 178 2.11 -1.44 -6.33
C LEU A 178 2.10 -2.27 -7.63
N ILE A 179 0.93 -2.54 -8.20
CA ILE A 179 0.78 -3.20 -9.51
C ILE A 179 1.56 -2.44 -10.58
N ASN A 180 1.38 -1.12 -10.65
CA ASN A 180 2.00 -0.27 -11.65
C ASN A 180 3.51 -0.07 -11.44
N SER A 181 4.06 -0.41 -10.28
CA SER A 181 5.49 -0.35 -10.01
C SER A 181 6.26 -1.54 -10.57
N PHE A 182 5.60 -2.68 -10.80
CA PHE A 182 6.26 -3.92 -11.23
C PHE A 182 6.82 -3.83 -12.65
N ARG A 183 8.04 -4.33 -12.86
CA ARG A 183 8.76 -4.34 -14.13
C ARG A 183 9.35 -5.73 -14.37
N TYR A 184 9.16 -6.23 -15.57
CA TYR A 184 9.97 -7.32 -16.13
C TYR A 184 10.89 -6.71 -17.20
N GLU A 185 12.19 -6.91 -17.09
CA GLU A 185 13.19 -6.28 -17.95
C GLU A 185 14.24 -7.29 -18.40
N THR A 186 14.67 -7.17 -19.64
CA THR A 186 15.76 -7.98 -20.18
C THR A 186 16.40 -7.26 -21.36
N ASP A 187 17.68 -7.54 -21.58
CA ASP A 187 18.43 -7.11 -22.76
C ASP A 187 18.58 -8.22 -23.82
N LEU A 188 17.88 -9.36 -23.65
CA LEU A 188 17.73 -10.39 -24.68
C LEU A 188 17.09 -9.81 -25.94
N ILE A 189 17.55 -10.31 -27.08
CA ILE A 189 17.07 -9.90 -28.39
C ILE A 189 16.14 -10.99 -28.94
N TYR A 190 14.89 -10.60 -29.18
CA TYR A 190 13.83 -11.47 -29.71
C TYR A 190 13.61 -11.22 -31.20
N ILE A 191 12.88 -12.14 -31.83
CA ILE A 191 12.44 -12.01 -33.23
C ILE A 191 10.92 -11.97 -33.32
N THR A 192 10.39 -11.02 -34.10
CA THR A 192 8.95 -10.93 -34.38
C THR A 192 8.54 -11.90 -35.50
N ASP A 193 7.23 -12.07 -35.70
CA ASP A 193 6.70 -12.87 -36.82
C ASP A 193 7.08 -12.27 -38.19
N ARG A 194 7.42 -10.99 -38.22
CA ARG A 194 7.91 -10.25 -39.39
C ARG A 194 9.43 -10.38 -39.58
N ARG A 195 10.10 -11.18 -38.75
CA ARG A 195 11.56 -11.38 -38.72
C ARG A 195 12.35 -10.15 -38.34
N GLU A 196 11.76 -9.26 -37.54
CA GLU A 196 12.43 -8.06 -37.04
C GLU A 196 13.09 -8.37 -35.68
N ALA A 197 14.32 -7.90 -35.49
CA ALA A 197 15.00 -7.98 -34.20
C ALA A 197 14.44 -6.91 -33.26
N VAL A 198 13.91 -7.34 -32.12
CA VAL A 198 13.27 -6.46 -31.12
C VAL A 198 13.70 -6.83 -29.71
N ASN A 199 13.57 -5.90 -28.77
CA ASN A 199 13.66 -6.19 -27.34
C ASN A 199 12.30 -6.69 -26.80
N ILE A 200 12.23 -6.98 -25.50
CA ILE A 200 11.01 -7.58 -24.90
C ILE A 200 9.76 -6.69 -25.01
N ASN A 201 9.89 -5.36 -25.12
CA ASN A 201 8.76 -4.45 -25.30
C ASN A 201 8.49 -4.10 -26.78
N ASN A 202 8.93 -4.98 -27.68
CA ASN A 202 8.69 -4.94 -29.13
C ASN A 202 9.27 -3.71 -29.84
N ASN A 203 10.28 -3.06 -29.26
CA ASN A 203 11.00 -1.97 -29.92
C ASN A 203 12.13 -2.54 -30.79
N PRO A 204 12.33 -2.04 -32.02
CA PRO A 204 13.42 -2.47 -32.88
C PRO A 204 14.79 -2.29 -32.23
N VAL A 205 15.63 -3.31 -32.35
CA VAL A 205 17.01 -3.30 -31.87
C VAL A 205 17.94 -2.78 -32.96
N ARG A 206 18.84 -1.86 -32.61
CA ARG A 206 19.82 -1.32 -33.57
C ARG A 206 20.85 -2.37 -34.01
N SER A 207 21.31 -2.23 -35.26
CA SER A 207 22.45 -2.96 -35.81
C SER A 207 23.58 -1.98 -36.12
N ILE A 208 24.77 -2.23 -35.55
CA ILE A 208 25.98 -1.42 -35.77
C ILE A 208 27.07 -2.33 -36.30
N GLY A 209 27.61 -2.02 -37.48
CA GLY A 209 28.63 -2.86 -38.12
C GLY A 209 28.16 -4.29 -38.41
N GLY A 210 26.86 -4.47 -38.67
CA GLY A 210 26.25 -5.79 -38.91
C GLY A 210 25.97 -6.61 -37.66
N LYS A 211 26.22 -6.09 -36.45
CA LYS A 211 25.95 -6.75 -35.18
C LYS A 211 24.80 -6.09 -34.45
N LEU A 212 23.83 -6.90 -34.03
CA LEU A 212 22.72 -6.45 -33.18
C LEU A 212 23.25 -5.99 -31.83
N GLN A 213 22.67 -4.92 -31.30
CA GLN A 213 23.08 -4.33 -30.02
C GLN A 213 22.24 -4.87 -28.87
N LYS A 214 22.80 -4.91 -27.66
CA LYS A 214 22.04 -5.23 -26.45
C LYS A 214 21.27 -3.98 -26.03
N GLU A 215 19.95 -4.00 -26.20
CA GLU A 215 19.09 -2.88 -25.86
C GLU A 215 18.02 -3.34 -24.88
N PRO A 216 18.15 -2.99 -23.59
CA PRO A 216 17.16 -3.35 -22.58
C PRO A 216 15.75 -2.92 -22.98
N GLY A 217 14.80 -3.84 -22.88
CA GLY A 217 13.38 -3.55 -22.90
C GLY A 217 12.76 -3.87 -21.55
N SER A 218 11.76 -3.09 -21.14
CA SER A 218 10.96 -3.41 -19.94
C SER A 218 9.46 -3.37 -20.25
N VAL A 219 8.75 -4.31 -19.64
CA VAL A 219 7.29 -4.44 -19.67
C VAL A 219 6.75 -4.15 -18.28
N SER A 220 5.62 -3.45 -18.23
CA SER A 220 4.91 -3.12 -17.00
C SER A 220 3.43 -3.43 -17.16
N VAL A 221 2.65 -3.41 -16.08
CA VAL A 221 1.20 -3.64 -16.21
C VAL A 221 0.52 -2.55 -17.04
N MET A 222 0.99 -1.30 -16.94
CA MET A 222 0.47 -0.18 -17.73
C MET A 222 0.86 -0.26 -19.22
N ASN A 223 2.00 -0.88 -19.53
CA ASN A 223 2.46 -1.13 -20.89
C ASN A 223 2.88 -2.59 -21.01
N ASN A 224 1.86 -3.46 -21.12
CA ASN A 224 1.99 -4.90 -20.99
C ASN A 224 2.28 -5.63 -22.31
N GLN A 225 2.29 -4.90 -23.42
CA GLN A 225 2.56 -5.46 -24.73
C GLN A 225 4.05 -5.78 -24.88
N SER A 226 4.31 -7.03 -25.20
CA SER A 226 5.63 -7.56 -25.50
C SER A 226 5.77 -7.90 -26.99
N VAL A 227 6.74 -8.74 -27.34
CA VAL A 227 6.99 -9.20 -28.72
C VAL A 227 5.68 -9.66 -29.38
N ASN A 228 5.45 -9.25 -30.63
CA ASN A 228 4.21 -9.51 -31.38
C ASN A 228 2.91 -8.98 -30.73
N GLY A 229 3.00 -8.04 -29.78
CA GLY A 229 1.84 -7.47 -29.09
C GLY A 229 1.24 -8.38 -28.02
N ILE A 230 1.94 -9.44 -27.62
CA ILE A 230 1.49 -10.40 -26.61
C ILE A 230 1.50 -9.74 -25.23
N ASN A 231 0.42 -9.89 -24.45
CA ASN A 231 0.39 -9.45 -23.06
C ASN A 231 1.26 -10.36 -22.20
N LEU A 232 2.32 -9.80 -21.61
CA LEU A 232 3.31 -10.59 -20.89
C LEU A 232 2.89 -10.90 -19.44
N LEU A 233 2.33 -9.91 -18.76
CA LEU A 233 2.03 -9.97 -17.34
C LEU A 233 0.54 -10.27 -17.13
N THR A 234 0.23 -11.23 -16.27
CA THR A 234 -1.13 -11.49 -15.78
C THR A 234 -1.21 -11.14 -14.31
N ILE A 235 -2.28 -10.44 -13.92
CA ILE A 235 -2.53 -10.01 -12.55
C ILE A 235 -3.78 -10.70 -12.02
N ASP A 236 -3.61 -11.49 -10.96
CA ASP A 236 -4.71 -12.09 -10.21
C ASP A 236 -4.76 -11.44 -8.82
N THR A 237 -5.92 -10.92 -8.40
CA THR A 237 -6.09 -10.28 -7.08
C THR A 237 -7.12 -10.99 -6.22
N SER A 238 -6.87 -11.01 -4.90
CA SER A 238 -7.82 -11.46 -3.89
C SER A 238 -7.95 -10.37 -2.83
N TYR A 239 -9.18 -9.95 -2.56
CA TYR A 239 -9.49 -8.85 -1.65
C TYR A 239 -10.31 -9.34 -0.45
N LYS A 240 -9.91 -8.93 0.75
CA LYS A 240 -10.69 -9.08 1.98
C LYS A 240 -10.75 -7.74 2.72
N SER A 241 -11.85 -7.50 3.42
CA SER A 241 -12.04 -6.33 4.26
C SER A 241 -12.78 -6.71 5.53
N ASP A 242 -12.42 -6.04 6.60
CA ASP A 242 -13.09 -6.08 7.90
C ASP A 242 -13.27 -4.66 8.42
N PHE A 243 -14.33 -4.44 9.20
CA PHE A 243 -14.63 -3.14 9.77
C PHE A 243 -15.15 -3.26 11.20
N GLU A 244 -14.62 -2.39 12.06
CA GLU A 244 -14.96 -2.29 13.47
C GLU A 244 -15.42 -0.87 13.76
N GLU A 245 -16.67 -0.68 14.21
CA GLU A 245 -17.12 0.64 14.66
C GLU A 245 -16.41 1.02 15.97
N VAL A 246 -15.79 2.20 15.98
CA VAL A 246 -15.20 2.80 17.18
C VAL A 246 -16.35 3.25 18.08
N LYS A 247 -16.65 2.44 19.10
CA LYS A 247 -17.84 2.63 19.94
C LYS A 247 -17.76 3.88 20.81
N TYR A 248 -18.90 4.54 20.98
CA TYR A 248 -19.06 5.65 21.91
C TYR A 248 -20.40 5.57 22.63
N SER A 249 -20.50 6.33 23.71
CA SER A 249 -21.75 6.62 24.40
C SER A 249 -21.99 8.12 24.43
N SER A 250 -23.22 8.54 24.14
CA SER A 250 -23.75 9.88 24.39
C SER A 250 -24.14 10.07 25.87
N VAL A 251 -24.36 8.97 26.60
CA VAL A 251 -24.81 8.96 28.00
C VAL A 251 -23.64 9.12 28.97
N SER A 252 -23.84 9.94 30.00
CA SER A 252 -22.87 10.14 31.08
C SER A 252 -22.52 8.82 31.77
N GLY A 253 -21.22 8.54 31.90
CA GLY A 253 -20.72 7.29 32.47
C GLY A 253 -20.82 6.05 31.57
N GLY A 254 -21.40 6.17 30.37
CA GLY A 254 -21.43 5.08 29.40
C GLY A 254 -20.04 4.80 28.78
N PHE A 255 -19.91 3.63 28.16
CA PHE A 255 -18.66 3.21 27.54
C PHE A 255 -18.35 4.03 26.28
N THR A 256 -17.12 4.54 26.22
CA THR A 256 -16.56 5.19 25.04
C THR A 256 -15.16 4.67 24.81
N ASP A 257 -14.85 4.33 23.56
CA ASP A 257 -13.54 3.85 23.14
C ASP A 257 -12.45 4.91 23.35
N GLU A 258 -11.25 4.47 23.70
CA GLU A 258 -10.10 5.34 23.96
C GLU A 258 -9.77 6.27 22.78
N ARG A 259 -9.97 5.81 21.53
CA ARG A 259 -9.72 6.60 20.33
C ARG A 259 -10.57 7.86 20.27
N TRP A 260 -11.82 7.81 20.76
CA TRP A 260 -12.66 9.00 20.92
C TRP A 260 -12.20 9.87 22.08
N LYS A 261 -11.85 9.25 23.22
CA LYS A 261 -11.42 9.97 24.42
C LYS A 261 -10.14 10.78 24.22
N GLN A 262 -9.23 10.30 23.37
CA GLN A 262 -8.00 11.01 22.98
C GLN A 262 -8.25 12.38 22.35
N VAL A 263 -9.43 12.60 21.76
CA VAL A 263 -9.78 13.84 21.04
C VAL A 263 -10.95 14.61 21.68
N MET A 264 -11.39 14.20 22.87
CA MET A 264 -12.47 14.84 23.62
C MET A 264 -11.99 15.32 24.99
N GLU A 265 -12.62 16.36 25.52
CA GLU A 265 -12.25 16.92 26.81
C GLU A 265 -12.88 16.17 28.01
N GLY A 266 -12.17 16.14 29.14
CA GLY A 266 -12.61 15.48 30.36
C GLY A 266 -12.14 14.03 30.49
N TYR A 267 -11.12 13.64 29.72
CA TYR A 267 -10.51 12.31 29.72
C TYR A 267 -9.01 12.38 29.98
N SER A 268 -8.48 11.33 30.60
CA SER A 268 -7.04 11.15 30.79
C SER A 268 -6.30 11.04 29.45
N GLU A 269 -6.92 10.39 28.48
CA GLU A 269 -6.38 10.06 27.17
C GLU A 269 -6.10 11.32 26.33
N SER A 270 -6.87 12.40 26.54
CA SER A 270 -6.62 13.72 25.94
C SER A 270 -5.79 14.65 26.84
N GLY A 271 -5.35 14.17 28.02
CA GLY A 271 -4.63 14.98 29.01
C GLY A 271 -5.49 16.09 29.64
N THR A 272 -6.80 15.91 29.68
CA THR A 272 -7.75 16.92 30.18
C THR A 272 -8.64 16.40 31.31
N LEU A 273 -8.14 15.43 32.08
CA LEU A 273 -8.87 14.87 33.23
C LEU A 273 -9.27 15.96 34.25
N ASP A 274 -8.41 16.96 34.44
CA ASP A 274 -8.67 18.13 35.29
C ASP A 274 -9.95 18.89 34.90
N SER A 275 -10.36 18.87 33.62
CA SER A 275 -11.63 19.50 33.20
C SER A 275 -12.82 18.81 33.87
N ARG A 276 -12.76 17.48 34.04
CA ARG A 276 -13.76 16.73 34.77
C ARG A 276 -13.61 16.91 36.27
N ASP A 277 -12.40 16.74 36.79
CA ASP A 277 -12.21 16.65 38.24
C ASP A 277 -12.42 18.02 38.92
N ASN A 278 -12.04 19.12 38.26
CA ASN A 278 -12.17 20.48 38.82
C ASN A 278 -13.45 21.20 38.40
N PHE A 279 -14.00 20.92 37.22
CA PHE A 279 -15.16 21.65 36.67
C PHE A 279 -16.37 20.77 36.35
N LYS A 280 -16.31 19.46 36.63
CA LYS A 280 -17.32 18.46 36.25
C LYS A 280 -17.63 18.47 34.74
N TYR A 281 -16.70 18.96 33.92
CA TYR A 281 -16.85 19.09 32.48
C TYR A 281 -16.27 17.87 31.77
N ARG A 282 -17.12 17.18 31.02
CA ARG A 282 -16.73 16.06 30.17
C ARG A 282 -17.58 16.02 28.91
N GLU A 283 -16.91 15.74 27.80
CA GLU A 283 -17.53 15.62 26.49
C GLU A 283 -17.88 14.18 26.14
N TYR A 284 -18.91 14.03 25.33
CA TYR A 284 -19.39 12.77 24.77
C TYR A 284 -19.69 13.00 23.30
N VAL A 285 -19.55 11.97 22.47
CA VAL A 285 -19.86 12.09 21.04
C VAL A 285 -21.38 12.25 20.88
N LYS A 286 -21.80 13.23 20.06
CA LYS A 286 -23.21 13.42 19.74
C LYS A 286 -23.71 12.29 18.84
N GLU A 287 -24.91 11.79 19.12
CA GLU A 287 -25.54 10.70 18.36
C GLU A 287 -25.70 11.04 16.87
N GLY A 288 -25.76 10.01 16.04
CA GLY A 288 -25.89 10.14 14.58
C GLY A 288 -24.57 10.28 13.83
N GLN A 289 -23.44 10.11 14.53
CA GLN A 289 -22.10 10.11 13.96
C GLN A 289 -21.48 8.74 14.15
N SER A 290 -20.57 8.34 13.25
CA SER A 290 -19.86 7.07 13.33
C SER A 290 -18.40 7.25 12.93
N MET A 291 -17.58 6.31 13.36
CA MET A 291 -16.19 6.14 12.94
C MET A 291 -15.89 4.66 12.91
N TYR A 292 -15.23 4.20 11.86
CA TYR A 292 -14.89 2.80 11.65
C TYR A 292 -13.39 2.67 11.49
N LYS A 293 -12.81 1.71 12.20
CA LYS A 293 -11.50 1.14 11.86
C LYS A 293 -11.72 0.16 10.72
N ILE A 294 -11.14 0.44 9.57
CA ILE A 294 -11.28 -0.36 8.36
C ILE A 294 -9.94 -1.04 8.09
N THR A 295 -9.97 -2.37 8.07
CA THR A 295 -8.80 -3.20 7.71
C THR A 295 -9.05 -3.82 6.35
N GLU A 296 -8.21 -3.51 5.38
CA GLU A 296 -8.30 -4.06 4.03
C GLU A 296 -7.02 -4.80 3.68
N THR A 297 -7.14 -5.99 3.08
CA THR A 297 -6.01 -6.73 2.57
C THR A 297 -6.25 -7.13 1.13
N THR A 298 -5.30 -6.79 0.26
CA THR A 298 -5.24 -7.31 -1.11
C THR A 298 -3.98 -8.14 -1.28
N GLU A 299 -4.17 -9.36 -1.77
CA GLU A 299 -3.10 -10.18 -2.32
C GLU A 299 -3.07 -10.01 -3.84
N ILE A 300 -1.93 -9.61 -4.37
CA ILE A 300 -1.68 -9.40 -5.79
C ILE A 300 -0.70 -10.49 -6.23
N THR A 301 -1.09 -11.32 -7.18
CA THR A 301 -0.20 -12.29 -7.81
C THR A 301 0.09 -11.84 -9.23
N ILE A 302 1.37 -11.67 -9.54
CA ILE A 302 1.86 -11.28 -10.87
C ILE A 302 2.55 -12.49 -11.48
N LYS A 303 1.99 -13.01 -12.56
CA LYS A 303 2.60 -14.08 -13.38
C LYS A 303 3.17 -13.51 -14.65
N VAL A 304 4.42 -13.85 -14.94
CA VAL A 304 5.08 -13.56 -16.21
C VAL A 304 4.80 -14.72 -17.16
N ASN A 305 4.25 -14.42 -18.34
CA ASN A 305 3.93 -15.36 -19.42
C ASN A 305 3.07 -16.55 -18.94
N LYS A 306 1.87 -16.26 -18.40
CA LYS A 306 0.98 -17.25 -17.77
C LYS A 306 0.68 -18.47 -18.65
N ASP A 307 0.55 -18.25 -19.95
CA ASP A 307 0.21 -19.29 -20.93
C ASP A 307 1.45 -19.98 -21.52
N ASN A 308 2.64 -19.62 -21.03
CA ASN A 308 3.94 -20.12 -21.51
C ASN A 308 4.08 -20.05 -23.04
N ILE A 309 3.75 -18.90 -23.62
CA ILE A 309 3.88 -18.67 -25.05
C ILE A 309 5.37 -18.64 -25.40
N ASN A 310 5.73 -19.20 -26.56
CA ASN A 310 7.12 -19.23 -27.00
C ASN A 310 7.61 -17.85 -27.47
N PHE A 311 8.71 -17.39 -26.89
CA PHE A 311 9.43 -16.19 -27.33
C PHE A 311 10.77 -16.58 -27.94
N TYR A 312 10.91 -16.44 -29.25
CA TYR A 312 12.14 -16.82 -29.95
C TYR A 312 13.19 -15.72 -29.85
N THR A 313 14.41 -16.10 -29.47
CA THR A 313 15.56 -15.21 -29.56
C THR A 313 15.99 -15.05 -31.02
N HIS A 314 16.58 -13.92 -31.37
CA HIS A 314 17.07 -13.71 -32.73
C HIS A 314 18.33 -14.56 -33.00
N ALA A 315 18.38 -15.29 -34.11
CA ALA A 315 19.48 -16.23 -34.42
C ALA A 315 20.86 -15.57 -34.62
N HIS A 316 20.90 -14.26 -34.86
CA HIS A 316 22.13 -13.46 -34.94
C HIS A 316 22.39 -12.63 -33.67
N MET A 317 21.76 -12.98 -32.55
CA MET A 317 22.07 -12.39 -31.25
C MET A 317 23.54 -12.69 -30.92
N PRO A 318 24.37 -11.66 -30.62
CA PRO A 318 25.78 -11.88 -30.32
C PRO A 318 26.02 -12.75 -29.09
N ASP A 319 27.12 -13.48 -29.10
CA ASP A 319 27.63 -14.15 -27.91
C ASP A 319 27.87 -13.17 -26.76
N GLY A 320 27.60 -13.63 -25.54
CA GLY A 320 27.92 -12.90 -24.31
C GLY A 320 26.88 -13.06 -23.22
N GLU A 321 26.99 -12.22 -22.19
CA GLU A 321 26.09 -12.24 -21.04
C GLU A 321 24.90 -11.31 -21.26
N TYR A 322 23.71 -11.81 -20.97
CA TYR A 322 22.44 -11.11 -21.01
C TYR A 322 21.79 -11.22 -19.64
N TYR A 323 20.97 -10.26 -19.25
CA TYR A 323 20.25 -10.35 -17.99
C TYR A 323 18.74 -10.44 -18.22
N ILE A 324 18.09 -11.07 -17.25
CA ILE A 324 16.66 -10.92 -17.02
C ILE A 324 16.51 -10.47 -15.58
N ARG A 325 15.75 -9.40 -15.39
CA ARG A 325 15.52 -8.78 -14.09
C ARG A 325 14.05 -8.47 -13.90
N VAL A 326 13.55 -8.83 -12.73
CA VAL A 326 12.29 -8.32 -12.20
C VAL A 326 12.60 -7.29 -11.12
N TRP A 327 11.91 -6.17 -11.14
CA TRP A 327 12.09 -5.10 -10.16
C TRP A 327 10.80 -4.31 -9.96
N MET A 328 10.75 -3.54 -8.87
CA MET A 328 9.66 -2.61 -8.58
C MET A 328 10.21 -1.20 -8.59
N ALA A 329 9.59 -0.30 -9.35
CA ALA A 329 9.96 1.11 -9.40
C ALA A 329 9.59 1.86 -8.12
N ASP A 330 10.26 2.98 -7.88
CA ASP A 330 9.88 3.93 -6.83
C ASP A 330 8.45 4.44 -7.07
N ILE A 331 7.66 4.51 -6.00
CA ILE A 331 6.29 5.04 -6.02
C ILE A 331 6.33 6.41 -5.35
N ASN A 332 6.06 7.46 -6.13
CA ASN A 332 5.85 8.79 -5.60
C ASN A 332 4.43 8.90 -5.03
N LEU A 333 4.31 8.82 -3.70
CA LEU A 333 3.03 8.87 -2.98
C LEU A 333 2.35 10.24 -3.10
N ALA A 334 3.08 11.29 -3.45
CA ALA A 334 2.53 12.63 -3.68
C ALA A 334 2.06 12.87 -5.13
N SER A 335 2.19 11.89 -6.03
CA SER A 335 1.88 12.11 -7.45
C SER A 335 0.38 12.20 -7.74
N ASN A 336 0.02 13.02 -8.74
CA ASN A 336 -1.36 13.23 -9.22
C ASN A 336 -1.99 11.98 -9.89
N ASN A 337 -1.24 10.88 -10.02
CA ASN A 337 -1.73 9.61 -10.55
C ASN A 337 -2.61 8.86 -9.54
N PHE A 338 -2.62 9.28 -8.27
CA PHE A 338 -3.65 8.91 -7.32
C PHE A 338 -4.89 9.76 -7.59
N THR A 339 -6.00 9.11 -7.96
CA THR A 339 -7.24 9.79 -8.39
C THR A 339 -7.92 10.63 -7.30
N SER A 340 -7.43 10.56 -6.06
CA SER A 340 -7.81 11.47 -4.96
C SER A 340 -6.62 12.34 -4.56
N ILE A 341 -6.72 13.63 -4.87
CA ILE A 341 -5.69 14.66 -4.63
C ILE A 341 -5.35 14.84 -3.12
N ASN A 342 -6.04 14.17 -2.18
CA ASN A 342 -5.97 14.47 -0.74
C ASN A 342 -5.91 13.25 0.20
N ASN A 343 -5.23 12.15 -0.16
CA ASN A 343 -5.01 11.10 0.84
C ASN A 343 -3.91 11.54 1.81
N ALA A 344 -4.11 11.31 3.10
CA ALA A 344 -3.18 11.84 4.10
C ALA A 344 -1.77 11.23 4.04
N TYR A 345 -1.62 10.02 3.45
CA TYR A 345 -0.30 9.40 3.25
C TYR A 345 0.54 10.08 2.15
N ASN A 346 -0.02 11.00 1.36
CA ASN A 346 0.72 11.70 0.30
C ASN A 346 1.94 12.47 0.85
N LEU A 347 1.91 12.84 2.14
CA LEU A 347 3.00 13.52 2.84
C LEU A 347 4.22 12.63 3.11
N LEU A 348 4.11 11.31 2.92
CA LEU A 348 5.21 10.37 3.17
C LEU A 348 6.30 10.39 2.10
N GLY A 349 6.09 11.11 0.99
CA GLY A 349 7.08 11.26 -0.08
C GLY A 349 7.17 10.04 -0.99
N THR A 350 8.36 9.46 -1.11
CA THR A 350 8.61 8.34 -2.03
C THR A 350 8.73 7.02 -1.29
N LEU A 351 7.87 6.08 -1.63
CA LEU A 351 8.03 4.67 -1.28
C LEU A 351 9.06 4.05 -2.24
N LYS A 352 10.23 3.71 -1.72
CA LYS A 352 11.31 3.10 -2.50
C LYS A 352 10.91 1.73 -3.00
N GLY A 353 11.16 1.49 -4.28
CA GLY A 353 10.92 0.23 -4.97
C GLY A 353 11.88 -0.87 -4.51
N ILE A 354 11.97 -1.95 -5.30
CA ILE A 354 12.85 -3.09 -5.02
C ILE A 354 13.69 -3.35 -6.28
N VAL A 355 15.01 -3.23 -6.17
CA VAL A 355 15.92 -3.34 -7.32
C VAL A 355 17.21 -4.09 -6.91
N PRO A 356 17.46 -5.30 -7.45
CA PRO A 356 16.52 -6.19 -8.14
C PRO A 356 15.55 -6.89 -7.15
N LEU A 357 14.39 -7.33 -7.63
CA LEU A 357 13.52 -8.27 -6.91
C LEU A 357 13.92 -9.73 -7.21
N ASP A 358 14.25 -10.01 -8.47
CA ASP A 358 14.74 -11.30 -8.97
C ASP A 358 15.61 -11.03 -10.20
N GLU A 359 16.70 -11.77 -10.37
CA GLU A 359 17.66 -11.53 -11.46
C GLU A 359 18.42 -12.82 -11.80
N ILE A 360 18.60 -13.08 -13.10
CA ILE A 360 19.47 -14.14 -13.61
C ILE A 360 20.32 -13.61 -14.77
N ILE A 361 21.51 -14.20 -14.94
CA ILE A 361 22.40 -13.93 -16.05
C ILE A 361 22.41 -15.12 -17.01
N ILE A 362 22.12 -14.86 -18.27
CA ILE A 362 22.08 -15.81 -19.37
C ILE A 362 23.36 -15.70 -20.16
N THR A 363 23.98 -16.84 -20.46
CA THR A 363 25.16 -16.90 -21.32
C THR A 363 24.76 -17.39 -22.70
N VAL A 364 24.87 -16.53 -23.71
CA VAL A 364 24.65 -16.89 -25.11
C VAL A 364 25.98 -17.29 -25.74
N LYS A 365 26.03 -18.50 -26.29
CA LYS A 365 27.19 -19.03 -27.02
C LYS A 365 26.74 -19.81 -28.25
N GLY A 366 26.99 -19.27 -29.44
CA GLY A 366 26.58 -19.86 -30.69
C GLY A 366 25.11 -19.61 -31.04
N SER A 367 24.65 -20.29 -32.08
CA SER A 367 23.31 -20.13 -32.64
C SER A 367 22.72 -21.47 -33.05
N MET A 368 21.42 -21.49 -33.31
CA MET A 368 20.72 -22.64 -33.86
C MET A 368 21.31 -23.14 -35.18
N TYR A 369 22.06 -22.29 -35.92
CA TYR A 369 22.72 -22.71 -37.15
C TYR A 369 23.88 -23.69 -36.91
N ASP A 370 24.46 -23.66 -35.71
CA ASP A 370 25.55 -24.56 -35.31
C ASP A 370 25.04 -25.98 -35.03
N ASP A 371 23.74 -26.16 -34.82
CA ASP A 371 23.10 -27.47 -34.61
C ASP A 371 22.51 -28.07 -35.90
N THR A 372 22.40 -27.26 -36.96
CA THR A 372 21.82 -27.67 -38.25
C THR A 372 22.86 -28.02 -39.32
N ASN A 373 24.15 -27.75 -39.04
CA ASN A 373 25.29 -28.11 -39.88
C ASN A 373 26.04 -29.29 -39.24
#